data_AF-A0A2P6C6D1-F1
#
_entry.id   AF-A0A2P6C6D1-F1
#
_cell.length_a   1.000
_cell.length_b   1.000
_cell.length_c   1.000
_cell.angle_alpha   90.00
_cell.angle_beta   90.00
_cell.angle_gamma   90.00
#
_symmetry.space_group_name_H-M   'P 1'
#
loop_
_entity.id
_entity.type
_entity.pdbx_description
1 polymer ?
#
loop_
_entity_poly.entity_id
_entity_poly.type
_entity_poly.pdbx_seq_one_letter_code
_entity_poly.pdbx_strand_id
1 'polypeptide(L)'
;MKKVNLKLIKVFGLSVLSFTSYLVLNNSNKVNSILFKLQESDSSRGFGIYISIYLVKWFLLIFGMVSLILIISKLFIEKED
;
A
#
# COMPACT_ATOMS: atom_id res chain seq x y z
N MET A 1 -10.15 -21.01 24.17
CA MET A 1 -10.27 -19.85 23.25
C MET A 1 -8.88 -19.27 23.01
N LYS A 2 -8.35 -19.32 21.78
CA LYS A 2 -7.09 -18.62 21.45
C LYS A 2 -7.31 -17.12 21.70
N LYS A 3 -6.49 -16.49 22.55
CA LYS A 3 -6.55 -15.04 22.78
C LYS A 3 -6.24 -14.35 21.46
N VAL A 4 -7.26 -13.73 20.87
CA VAL A 4 -7.10 -12.95 19.64
C VAL A 4 -6.20 -11.76 19.95
N ASN A 5 -5.04 -11.70 19.30
CA ASN A 5 -4.11 -10.59 19.48
C ASN A 5 -4.62 -9.38 18.66
N LEU A 6 -5.34 -8.48 19.34
CA LEU A 6 -5.91 -7.25 18.75
C LEU A 6 -4.88 -6.41 17.96
N LYS A 7 -3.59 -6.44 18.34
CA LYS A 7 -2.53 -5.74 17.60
C LYS A 7 -2.31 -6.37 16.22
N LEU A 8 -2.27 -7.70 16.14
CA LEU A 8 -2.10 -8.46 14.89
C LEU A 8 -3.26 -8.21 13.93
N ILE A 9 -4.50 -8.20 14.42
CA ILE A 9 -5.68 -7.88 13.60
C ILE A 9 -5.61 -6.46 13.05
N LYS A 10 -5.18 -5.48 13.85
CA LYS A 10 -5.01 -4.09 13.37
C LYS A 10 -3.97 -4.00 12.27
N VAL A 11 -2.81 -4.64 12.44
CA VAL A 11 -1.75 -4.65 11.41
C VAL A 11 -2.23 -5.37 10.14
N PHE A 12 -2.98 -6.47 10.29
CA PHE A 12 -3.60 -7.16 9.16
C PHE A 12 -4.60 -6.27 8.41
N GLY A 13 -5.49 -5.60 9.13
CA GLY A 13 -6.43 -4.65 8.55
C GLY A 13 -5.72 -3.52 7.80
N LEU A 14 -4.64 -2.98 8.37
CA LEU A 14 -3.80 -1.97 7.71
C LEU A 14 -3.12 -2.51 6.44
N SER A 15 -2.62 -3.75 6.46
CA SER A 15 -2.04 -4.40 5.28
C SER A 15 -3.07 -4.52 4.15
N VAL A 16 -4.25 -5.06 4.45
CA VAL A 16 -5.36 -5.23 3.50
C VAL A 16 -5.81 -3.87 2.95
N LEU A 17 -5.94 -2.87 3.81
CA LEU A 17 -6.35 -1.53 3.40
C LEU A 17 -5.29 -0.86 2.51
N SER A 18 -4.01 -1.07 2.79
CA SER A 18 -2.90 -0.58 1.97
C SER A 18 -2.89 -1.21 0.58
N PHE A 19 -3.01 -2.54 0.49
CA PHE A 19 -3.10 -3.25 -0.78
C PHE A 19 -4.34 -2.85 -1.58
N THR A 20 -5.49 -2.75 -0.91
CA THR A 20 -6.74 -2.32 -1.55
C THR A 20 -6.60 -0.91 -2.11
N SER A 21 -6.04 0.02 -1.33
CA SER A 21 -5.77 1.39 -1.78
C SER A 21 -4.82 1.42 -2.97
N TYR A 22 -3.74 0.62 -2.95
CA TYR A 22 -2.83 0.48 -4.08
C TYR A 22 -3.55 -0.02 -5.34
N LEU A 23 -4.36 -1.07 -5.23
CA LEU A 23 -5.11 -1.63 -6.35
C LEU A 23 -6.13 -0.63 -6.91
N VAL A 24 -6.84 0.10 -6.05
CA VAL A 24 -7.78 1.15 -6.48
C VAL A 24 -7.03 2.26 -7.21
N LEU A 25 -5.90 2.73 -6.69
CA LEU A 25 -5.09 3.78 -7.34
C LEU A 25 -4.48 3.31 -8.66
N ASN A 26 -4.15 2.02 -8.79
CA ASN A 26 -3.53 1.48 -9.98
C ASN A 26 -4.54 1.20 -11.10
N ASN A 27 -5.74 0.72 -10.75
CA ASN A 27 -6.80 0.40 -11.70
C ASN A 27 -7.77 1.56 -11.97
N SER A 28 -7.66 2.67 -11.24
CA SER A 28 -8.53 3.83 -11.43
C SER A 28 -8.20 4.56 -12.73
N ASN A 29 -9.13 4.52 -13.69
CA ASN A 29 -9.06 5.29 -14.93
C ASN A 29 -8.88 6.80 -14.68
N LYS A 30 -9.46 7.34 -13.60
CA LYS A 30 -9.30 8.75 -13.25
C LYS A 30 -7.85 9.06 -12.89
N VAL A 31 -7.24 8.26 -12.01
CA VAL A 31 -5.85 8.43 -11.59
C VAL A 31 -4.90 8.28 -12.78
N ASN A 32 -5.13 7.28 -13.62
CA ASN A 32 -4.31 7.04 -14.80
C ASN A 32 -4.45 8.17 -15.84
N SER A 33 -5.65 8.72 -16.03
CA SER A 33 -5.85 9.89 -16.92
C SER A 33 -5.15 11.15 -16.40
N ILE A 34 -5.11 11.35 -15.07
CA ILE A 34 -4.40 12.46 -14.44
C ILE A 34 -2.89 12.26 -14.61
N LEU A 35 -2.37 11.05 -14.38
CA LEU A 35 -0.96 10.74 -14.59
C LEU A 35 -0.52 10.99 -16.03
N PHE A 36 -1.34 10.58 -17.01
CA PHE A 36 -1.08 10.82 -18.43
C PHE A 36 -0.98 12.32 -18.74
N LYS A 37 -1.96 13.11 -18.28
CA LYS A 37 -1.95 14.57 -18.44
C LYS A 37 -0.78 15.25 -17.75
N LEU A 38 -0.37 14.77 -16.58
CA LEU A 38 0.77 15.31 -15.85
C LEU A 38 2.09 14.98 -16.54
N GLN A 39 2.18 13.81 -17.18
CA GLN A 39 3.35 13.38 -17.94
C GLN A 39 3.53 14.19 -19.23
N GLU A 40 2.44 14.53 -19.91
CA GLU A 40 2.45 15.38 -21.11
C GLU A 40 2.61 16.88 -20.80
N SER A 41 2.52 17.28 -19.53
CA SER A 41 2.67 18.67 -19.14
C SER A 41 4.16 19.03 -18.96
N ASP A 42 4.64 20.04 -19.69
CA ASP A 42 5.98 20.64 -19.49
C ASP A 42 6.12 21.46 -18.19
N SER A 43 5.15 21.37 -17.28
CA SER A 43 5.19 22.07 -16.00
C SER A 43 6.02 21.32 -14.96
N SER A 44 7.00 22.00 -14.38
CA SER A 44 7.78 21.50 -13.22
C SER A 44 6.89 21.12 -12.03
N ARG A 45 5.78 21.84 -11.83
CA ARG A 45 4.78 21.50 -10.81
C ARG A 45 4.04 20.20 -11.14
N GLY A 46 3.73 19.99 -12.42
CA GLY A 46 3.09 18.76 -12.90
C GLY A 46 3.97 17.53 -12.67
N PHE A 47 5.26 17.65 -12.96
CA PHE A 47 6.26 16.60 -12.69
C PHE A 47 6.38 16.26 -11.20
N GLY A 48 6.37 17.27 -10.32
CA GLY A 48 6.39 17.05 -8.87
C GLY A 48 5.17 16.25 -8.37
N ILE A 49 3.98 16.59 -8.88
CA ILE A 49 2.74 15.85 -8.56
C ILE A 49 2.81 14.42 -9.12
N TYR A 50 3.29 14.25 -10.35
CA TYR A 50 3.47 12.95 -10.98
C TYR A 50 4.34 12.02 -10.12
N ILE A 51 5.53 12.49 -9.71
CA ILE A 51 6.43 11.72 -8.83
C ILE A 51 5.76 11.41 -7.50
N SER A 52 5.08 12.40 -6.90
CA SER A 52 4.43 12.23 -5.59
C SER A 52 3.36 11.13 -5.62
N ILE A 53 2.56 11.06 -6.69
CA ILE A 53 1.56 10.00 -6.87
C ILE A 53 2.25 8.62 -6.97
N TYR A 54 3.34 8.51 -7.72
CA TYR A 54 4.10 7.26 -7.80
C TYR A 54 4.72 6.87 -6.46
N LEU A 55 5.30 7.81 -5.71
CA LEU A 55 5.82 7.57 -4.37
C LEU A 55 4.75 7.02 -3.42
N VAL A 56 3.54 7.59 -3.44
CA VAL A 56 2.42 7.09 -2.65
C VAL A 56 2.01 5.67 -3.07
N LYS A 57 1.93 5.39 -4.38
CA LYS A 57 1.66 4.03 -4.89
C LYS A 57 2.69 3.03 -4.37
N TRP A 58 3.98 3.34 -4.50
CA TRP A 58 5.06 2.46 -4.05
C TRP A 58 5.08 2.29 -2.53
N PHE A 59 4.85 3.36 -1.78
CA PHE A 59 4.75 3.32 -0.33
C PHE A 59 3.64 2.36 0.13
N LEU A 60 2.44 2.45 -0.46
CA LEU A 60 1.32 1.56 -0.13
C LEU A 60 1.65 0.09 -0.41
N LEU A 61 2.33 -0.19 -1.53
CA LEU A 61 2.73 -1.54 -1.89
C LEU A 61 3.75 -2.11 -0.89
N ILE A 62 4.83 -1.37 -0.62
CA ILE A 62 5.89 -1.78 0.30
C ILE A 62 5.33 -1.95 1.71
N PHE A 63 4.52 -1.00 2.18
CA PHE A 63 3.91 -1.08 3.49
C PHE A 63 2.97 -2.29 3.62
N GLY A 64 2.16 -2.56 2.58
CA GLY A 64 1.32 -3.76 2.51
C GLY A 64 2.14 -5.05 2.60
N MET A 65 3.23 -5.14 1.84
CA MET A 65 4.12 -6.31 1.84
C MET A 65 4.82 -6.51 3.19
N VAL A 66 5.42 -5.46 3.75
CA VAL A 66 6.14 -5.54 5.03
C VAL A 66 5.20 -5.94 6.17
N SER A 67 4.01 -5.33 6.23
CA SER A 67 3.01 -5.70 7.24
C SER A 67 2.54 -7.14 7.10
N LEU A 68 2.36 -7.65 5.87
CA LEU A 68 2.00 -9.04 5.61
C LEU A 68 3.12 -10.00 6.05
N ILE A 69 4.37 -9.69 5.72
CA ILE A 69 5.55 -10.48 6.13
C ILE A 69 5.61 -10.56 7.65
N LEU A 70 5.47 -9.44 8.37
CA LEU A 70 5.49 -9.44 9.84
C LEU A 70 4.40 -10.31 10.45
N ILE A 71 3.20 -10.33 9.86
CA ILE A 71 2.09 -11.18 10.32
C ILE A 71 2.40 -12.65 10.08
N ILE A 72 2.90 -13.00 8.89
CA ILE A 72 3.30 -14.36 8.55
C ILE A 72 4.40 -14.82 9.51
N SER A 73 5.50 -14.07 9.63
CA SER A 73 6.60 -14.39 10.55
C SER A 73 6.09 -14.64 11.96
N LYS A 74 5.18 -13.78 12.47
CA LYS A 74 4.64 -13.96 13.81
C LYS A 74 3.77 -15.20 13.97
N LEU A 75 2.94 -15.53 12.97
CA LEU A 75 2.08 -16.71 13.02
C LEU A 75 2.84 -18.04 12.88
N PHE A 76 3.97 -18.03 12.16
CA PHE A 76 4.80 -19.23 11.96
C PHE A 76 5.81 -19.42 13.09
N ILE A 77 6.43 -18.35 13.59
CA ILE A 77 7.44 -18.42 14.67
C ILE A 77 6.80 -18.70 16.04
N GLU A 78 5.64 -18.11 16.39
CA GLU A 78 4.94 -18.42 17.66
C GLU A 78 4.33 -19.83 17.70
N LYS A 79 4.43 -20.62 16.61
CA LYS A 79 3.88 -21.98 16.57
C LYS A 79 4.87 -23.06 17.01
N GLU A 80 6.14 -22.69 17.20
CA GLU A 80 7.24 -23.60 17.58
C GLU A 80 7.60 -23.56 19.08
N ASP A 81 6.99 -22.66 19.87
CA ASP A 81 7.03 -22.66 21.34
C ASP A 81 5.73 -23.23 21.96
#